data_AF-A0A485ANX0-F1
#
_entry.id   AF-A0A485ANX0-F1
#
_cell.length_a   1.000
_cell.length_b   1.000
_cell.length_c   1.000
_cell.angle_alpha   90.00
_cell.angle_beta   90.00
_cell.angle_gamma   90.00
#
_symmetry.space_group_name_H-M   'P 1'
#
loop_
_entity.id
_entity.type
_entity.pdbx_description
1 polymer ?
#
loop_
_entity_poly.entity_id
_entity_poly.type
_entity_poly.pdbx_seq_one_letter_code
_entity_poly.pdbx_strand_id
1 'polypeptide(L)' 'MSKRLPPLNALRVFDAAARHLSFTRAADELFVTQAAVSHQIKSLRIFLGAKAVSATQPIPCC' A
#
# COMPACT_ATOMS: atom_id res chain seq x y z
N MET A 1 25.05 6.28 7.51
CA MET A 1 23.89 6.86 6.81
C MET A 1 23.07 5.76 6.13
N SER A 2 22.51 4.84 6.92
CA SER A 2 21.58 3.82 6.44
C SER A 2 20.25 4.53 6.23
N LYS A 3 19.99 5.00 4.99
CA LYS A 3 18.65 5.44 4.61
C LYS A 3 17.74 4.27 4.99
N ARG A 4 16.92 4.47 6.03
CA ARG A 4 15.79 3.61 6.35
C ARG A 4 14.91 3.75 5.11
N LEU A 5 15.17 2.91 4.12
CA LEU A 5 14.38 2.84 2.90
C LEU A 5 13.10 2.13 3.31
N PRO A 6 11.93 2.67 2.94
CA PRO A 6 10.69 1.95 3.15
C PRO A 6 10.82 0.58 2.48
N PRO A 7 10.22 -0.48 3.06
CA PRO A 7 10.26 -1.80 2.44
C PRO A 7 9.77 -1.70 1.00
N LEU A 8 10.62 -2.12 0.05
CA LEU A 8 10.40 -2.03 -1.40
C LEU A 8 9.01 -2.55 -1.82
N ASN A 9 8.57 -3.61 -1.14
CA ASN A 9 7.26 -4.21 -1.37
C ASN A 9 6.12 -3.24 -1.04
N ALA A 10 6.24 -2.42 0.00
CA ALA A 10 5.18 -1.51 0.39
C ALA A 10 5.03 -0.34 -0.61
N LEU A 11 6.14 0.13 -1.20
CA LEU A 11 6.09 1.09 -2.30
C LEU A 11 5.47 0.46 -3.56
N ARG A 12 5.80 -0.79 -3.87
CA ARG A 12 5.23 -1.51 -5.01
C ARG A 12 3.72 -1.74 -4.84
N VAL A 13 3.30 -2.13 -3.64
CA VAL A 13 1.89 -2.28 -3.26
C VAL A 13 1.15 -0.96 -3.38
N PHE A 14 1.77 0.14 -2.94
CA PHE A 14 1.19 1.46 -3.06
C PHE A 14 1.03 1.91 -4.51
N ASP A 15 2.04 1.69 -5.37
CA ASP A 15 1.99 2.01 -6.80
C ASP A 15 0.91 1.19 -7.52
N ALA A 16 0.84 -0.13 -7.28
CA ALA A 16 -0.20 -0.98 -7.86
C ALA A 16 -1.61 -0.57 -7.39
N ALA A 17 -1.78 -0.25 -6.10
CA ALA A 17 -3.04 0.25 -5.57
C ALA A 17 -3.43 1.60 -6.19
N ALA A 18 -2.46 2.48 -6.46
CA ALA A 18 -2.69 3.75 -7.14
C ALA A 18 -3.08 3.56 -8.62
N ARG A 19 -2.49 2.58 -9.32
CA ARG A 19 -2.83 2.25 -10.73
C ARG A 19 -4.23 1.65 -10.87
N HIS A 20 -4.58 0.71 -10.00
CA HIS A 20 -5.84 -0.03 -10.11
C HIS A 20 -7.00 0.63 -9.36
N LEU A 21 -6.72 1.62 -8.50
CA LEU A 21 -7.68 2.23 -7.57
C LEU A 21 -8.42 1.18 -6.72
N SER A 22 -7.83 -0.01 -6.55
CA SER A 22 -8.45 -1.17 -5.90
C SER A 22 -7.40 -2.04 -5.22
N PHE A 23 -7.58 -2.27 -3.92
CA PHE A 23 -6.69 -3.14 -3.14
C PHE A 23 -6.78 -4.60 -3.55
N THR A 24 -7.94 -5.07 -4.00
CA THR A 24 -8.13 -6.46 -4.42
C THR A 24 -7.42 -6.75 -5.73
N ARG A 25 -7.52 -5.85 -6.73
CA ARG A 25 -6.78 -5.98 -8.00
C ARG A 25 -5.27 -5.82 -7.82
N ALA A 26 -4.85 -4.88 -6.97
CA ALA A 26 -3.44 -4.73 -6.64
C ALA A 26 -2.88 -5.95 -5.89
N ALA A 27 -3.69 -6.58 -5.03
CA ALA A 27 -3.31 -7.82 -4.34
C ALA A 27 -3.16 -8.99 -5.32
N ASP A 28 -4.07 -9.10 -6.29
CA ASP A 28 -4.05 -10.11 -7.34
C ASP A 28 -2.81 -9.98 -8.25
N GLU A 29 -2.50 -8.77 -8.74
CA GLU A 29 -1.31 -8.52 -9.57
C GLU A 29 0.00 -8.81 -8.82
N LEU A 30 0.02 -8.55 -7.52
CA LEU A 30 1.21 -8.74 -6.68
C LEU A 30 1.27 -10.13 -6.03
N PHE A 31 0.31 -11.02 -6.31
CA PHE A 31 0.18 -12.36 -5.72
C PHE A 31 0.23 -12.35 -4.19
N VAL A 32 -0.41 -11.35 -3.57
CA VAL A 32 -0.49 -11.20 -2.12
C VAL A 32 -1.95 -11.18 -1.67
N THR A 33 -2.19 -11.37 -0.37
CA THR A 33 -3.54 -11.22 0.17
C THR A 33 -3.90 -9.74 0.35
N GLN A 34 -5.19 -9.41 0.26
CA GLN A 34 -5.69 -8.06 0.56
C GLN A 34 -5.27 -7.59 1.97
N ALA A 35 -5.23 -8.52 2.94
CA ALA A 35 -4.74 -8.27 4.29
C ALA A 35 -3.26 -7.86 4.31
N ALA A 36 -2.40 -8.53 3.51
CA ALA A 36 -0.99 -8.17 3.38
C ALA A 36 -0.81 -6.79 2.73
N VAL A 37 -1.63 -6.46 1.72
CA VAL A 37 -1.64 -5.12 1.09
C VAL A 37 -1.95 -4.04 2.12
N SER A 38 -3.00 -4.23 2.91
CA SER A 38 -3.40 -3.29 3.96
C SER A 38 -2.30 -3.12 5.03
N HIS A 39 -1.66 -4.22 5.43
CA HIS A 39 -0.57 -4.19 6.41
C HIS A 39 0.68 -3.49 5.87
N GLN A 40 1.04 -3.71 4.60
CA GLN A 40 2.19 -3.07 3.97
C GLN A 40 1.98 -1.56 3.81
N ILE A 41 0.80 -1.13 3.38
CA ILE A 41 0.47 0.30 3.28
C ILE A 41 0.46 0.95 4.66
N LYS A 42 -0.08 0.27 5.69
CA LYS A 42 -0.05 0.75 7.08
C LYS A 42 1.39 0.91 7.58
N SER A 43 2.24 -0.09 7.36
CA SER A 43 3.66 -0.06 7.71
C SER A 43 4.39 1.08 7.02
N LEU A 44 4.11 1.29 5.72
CA LEU A 44 4.67 2.39 4.93
C LEU A 44 4.28 3.76 5.49
N ARG A 45 3.00 3.96 5.84
CA ARG A 45 2.53 5.23 6.43
C ARG A 45 3.16 5.51 7.78
N ILE A 46 3.30 4.48 8.63
CA ILE A 46 3.98 4.60 9.93
C ILE A 46 5.44 4.99 9.72
N PHE A 47 6.09 4.37 8.75
CA PHE A 47 7.49 4.57 8.46
C PHE A 47 7.81 5.96 7.91
N LEU A 48 6.97 6.49 7.02
CA LEU A 48 7.16 7.82 6.44
C LEU A 48 6.78 8.94 7.42
N GLY A 49 6.18 8.64 8.57
CA GLY A 49 5.61 9.65 9.48
C GLY A 49 4.55 10.55 8.81
N ALA A 50 4.18 10.23 7.57
CA ALA A 50 3.48 11.10 6.65
C ALA A 50 1.98 10.84 6.73
N LYS A 51 1.36 11.65 7.58
CA LYS A 51 -0.07 11.93 7.51
C LYS A 51 -0.35 12.64 6.18
N ALA A 52 -0.69 11.85 5.17
CA ALA A 52 -1.37 12.18 3.92
C ALA A 52 -0.66 11.54 2.72
N VAL A 53 -0.98 10.27 2.45
CA VAL A 53 -1.28 9.96 1.06
C VAL A 53 -2.77 10.20 0.90
N SER A 54 -3.08 11.12 0.00
CA SER A 54 -4.42 11.53 -0.43
C SER A 54 -5.36 10.33 -0.40
N ALA A 55 -6.45 10.50 0.34
CA ALA A 55 -7.50 9.52 0.49
C ALA A 55 -8.01 9.09 -0.89
N THR A 56 -7.44 8.02 -1.43
CA THR A 56 -8.16 7.19 -2.41
C THR A 56 -8.83 6.13 -1.56
N GLN A 57 -10.15 6.30 -1.50
CA GLN A 57 -11.09 5.68 -0.60
C GLN A 57 -10.75 4.21 -0.29
N PRO A 58 -10.97 3.76 0.96
CA PRO A 58 -11.41 2.39 1.13
C PRO A 58 -12.78 2.34 0.47
N ILE A 59 -12.83 1.96 -0.81
CA ILE A 59 -14.10 1.65 -1.44
C ILE A 59 -14.62 0.44 -0.65
N PRO A 60 -15.76 0.57 0.04
CA PRO A 60 -16.35 -0.55 0.75
C PRO A 60 -16.89 -1.46 -0.35
N CYS A 61 -16.14 -2.48 -0.70
CA CYS A 61 -16.69 -3.57 -1.49
C CYS A 61 -16.99 -4.69 -0.50
N CYS A 62 -18.27 -4.70 -0.08
CA CYS A 62 -19.11 -5.85 0.26
C CYS A 62 -18.47 -7.02 1.04
#